data_AF-A0A7Y3TAA1-F1
#
_entry.id   AF-A0A7Y3TAA1-F1
#
_cell.length_a   1.000
_cell.length_b   1.000
_cell.length_c   1.000
_cell.angle_alpha   90.00
_cell.angle_beta   90.00
_cell.angle_gamma   90.00
#
_symmetry.space_group_name_H-M   'P 1'
#
loop_
_entity.id
_entity.type
_entity.pdbx_description
1 polymer ?
#
loop_
_entity_poly.entity_id
_entity_poly.type
_entity_poly.pdbx_seq_one_letter_code
_entity_poly.pdbx_strand_id
1 'polypeptide(L)'
;MSMTTLQRNRRSPGDVLVKIGVPESRITVEELSRNTCENGSQSAAVFQTKPREQWLLVTSASHMPRAVACFRAAGAKIIPYPVDYRTRGSADLRRPVATIAAGLATSDLAAHEWLGLLIYRALGLTDELFPAA
;
A
#
# COMPACT_ATOMS: atom_id res chain seq x y z
N MET A 1 -38.24 2.15 11.76
CA MET A 1 -37.10 1.40 12.32
C MET A 1 -35.83 2.07 11.84
N SER A 2 -35.24 2.92 12.69
CA SER A 2 -34.04 3.70 12.35
C SER A 2 -32.81 2.88 12.74
N MET A 3 -32.09 2.35 11.75
CA MET A 3 -30.81 1.69 11.98
C MET A 3 -29.74 2.76 12.13
N THR A 4 -29.38 2.97 13.38
CA THR A 4 -28.28 3.80 13.88
C THR A 4 -26.99 3.54 13.11
N THR A 5 -26.61 4.48 12.25
CA THR A 5 -25.27 4.56 11.67
C THR A 5 -24.27 4.70 12.82
N LEU A 6 -23.56 3.61 13.12
CA LEU A 6 -22.34 3.66 13.92
C LEU A 6 -21.32 4.51 13.17
N GLN A 7 -21.33 5.82 13.39
CA GLN A 7 -20.20 6.70 13.10
C GLN A 7 -19.02 6.21 13.96
N ARG A 8 -18.22 5.29 13.41
CA ARG A 8 -16.87 5.06 13.93
C ARG A 8 -16.10 6.34 13.72
N ASN A 9 -15.76 6.99 14.82
CA ASN A 9 -14.86 8.13 14.89
C ASN A 9 -13.42 7.69 14.52
N ARG A 10 -13.20 7.32 13.26
CA ARG A 10 -11.89 7.08 12.66
C ARG A 10 -11.60 8.28 11.78
N ARG A 11 -10.51 9.00 12.06
CA ARG A 11 -9.98 9.98 11.12
C ARG A 11 -9.67 9.23 9.83
N SER A 12 -10.44 9.47 8.79
CA SER A 12 -10.21 8.81 7.51
C SER A 12 -8.97 9.47 6.87
N PRO A 13 -8.15 8.74 6.09
CA PRO A 13 -7.11 9.37 5.27
C PRO A 13 -7.67 10.47 4.36
N GLY A 14 -8.95 10.38 3.99
CA GLY A 14 -9.68 11.40 3.25
C GLY A 14 -9.72 12.74 3.98
N ASP A 15 -9.81 12.76 5.30
CA ASP A 15 -9.88 13.99 6.10
C ASP A 15 -8.60 14.85 5.93
N VAL A 16 -7.44 14.20 5.77
CA VAL A 16 -6.18 14.90 5.51
C VAL A 16 -6.16 15.49 4.11
N LEU A 17 -6.65 14.75 3.11
CA LEU A 17 -6.75 15.21 1.72
C LEU A 17 -7.70 16.41 1.59
N VAL A 18 -8.83 16.39 2.30
CA VAL A 18 -9.76 17.52 2.37
C VAL A 18 -9.09 18.75 3.01
N LYS A 19 -8.33 18.57 4.10
CA LYS A 19 -7.61 19.66 4.77
C LYS A 19 -6.55 20.33 3.89
N ILE A 20 -5.95 19.60 2.96
CA ILE A 20 -4.98 20.15 2.00
C ILE A 20 -5.64 20.65 0.70
N GLY A 21 -6.98 20.69 0.64
CA GLY A 21 -7.74 21.32 -0.43
C GLY A 21 -8.24 20.39 -1.54
N VAL A 22 -8.16 19.07 -1.37
CA VAL A 22 -8.78 18.13 -2.32
C VAL A 22 -10.30 18.11 -2.09
N PRO A 23 -11.13 18.38 -3.11
CA PRO A 23 -12.59 18.32 -2.96
C PRO A 23 -13.04 16.90 -2.58
N GLU A 24 -13.94 16.79 -1.61
CA GLU A 24 -14.48 15.50 -1.13
C GLU A 24 -15.10 14.67 -2.26
N SER A 25 -15.73 15.32 -3.25
CA SER A 25 -16.29 14.66 -4.43
C SER A 25 -15.26 13.97 -5.33
N ARG A 26 -13.96 14.23 -5.13
CA ARG A 26 -12.85 13.57 -5.83
C ARG A 26 -12.16 12.51 -4.97
N ILE A 27 -12.67 12.25 -3.77
CA ILE A 27 -12.13 11.25 -2.84
C ILE A 27 -13.11 10.08 -2.79
N THR A 28 -12.59 8.87 -2.96
CA THR A 28 -13.33 7.64 -2.72
C THR A 28 -12.54 6.84 -1.70
N VAL A 29 -13.21 6.46 -0.61
CA VAL A 29 -12.59 5.71 0.49
C VAL A 29 -13.07 4.27 0.45
N GLU A 30 -12.13 3.34 0.53
CA GLU A 30 -12.37 1.91 0.66
C GLU A 30 -12.06 1.51 2.11
N GLU A 31 -13.04 0.95 2.84
CA GLU A 31 -12.94 0.69 4.30
C GLU A 31 -13.15 -0.78 4.70
N LEU A 32 -13.42 -1.66 3.74
CA LEU A 32 -13.82 -3.04 3.98
C LEU A 32 -12.61 -3.98 4.04
N SER A 33 -11.52 -3.63 3.35
CA SER A 33 -10.33 -4.46 3.27
C SER A 33 -9.65 -4.67 4.62
N ARG A 34 -9.27 -5.91 4.90
CA ARG A 34 -8.54 -6.31 6.12
C ARG A 34 -7.06 -6.57 5.85
N ASN A 35 -6.67 -6.66 4.59
CA ASN A 35 -5.30 -6.89 4.17
C ASN A 35 -5.02 -6.21 2.82
N THR A 36 -3.75 -6.20 2.41
CA THR A 36 -3.29 -5.50 1.21
C THR A 36 -3.89 -6.06 -0.09
N CYS A 37 -4.14 -7.37 -0.17
CA CYS A 37 -4.69 -7.99 -1.37
C CYS A 37 -6.21 -7.82 -1.50
N GLU A 38 -6.93 -7.81 -0.38
CA GLU A 38 -8.32 -7.34 -0.33
C GLU A 38 -8.39 -5.88 -0.81
N ASN A 39 -7.51 -5.00 -0.32
CA ASN A 39 -7.49 -3.59 -0.73
C ASN A 39 -7.18 -3.42 -2.22
N GLY A 40 -6.20 -4.18 -2.75
CA GLY A 40 -5.91 -4.19 -4.18
C GLY A 40 -7.13 -4.58 -5.01
N SER A 41 -7.82 -5.66 -4.62
CA SER A 41 -8.97 -6.20 -5.34
C SER A 41 -10.19 -5.27 -5.27
N GLN A 42 -10.51 -4.76 -4.08
CA GLN A 42 -11.66 -3.87 -3.86
C GLN A 42 -11.45 -2.49 -4.50
N SER A 43 -10.24 -1.94 -4.42
CA SER A 43 -9.91 -0.68 -5.08
C SER A 43 -9.93 -0.82 -6.60
N ALA A 44 -9.34 -1.90 -7.13
CA ALA A 44 -9.32 -2.19 -8.56
C ALA A 44 -10.71 -2.31 -9.16
N ALA A 45 -11.65 -2.95 -8.46
CA ALA A 45 -13.04 -3.06 -8.89
C ALA A 45 -13.71 -1.69 -9.10
N VAL A 46 -13.33 -0.67 -8.33
CA VAL A 46 -13.87 0.69 -8.49
C VAL A 46 -13.29 1.36 -9.72
N PHE A 47 -11.96 1.33 -9.87
CA PHE A 47 -11.30 2.19 -10.85
C PHE A 47 -11.14 1.58 -12.25
N GLN A 48 -11.15 0.25 -12.37
CA GLN A 48 -11.09 -0.42 -13.67
C GLN A 48 -12.33 -0.15 -14.54
N THR A 49 -13.41 0.38 -13.96
CA THR A 49 -14.56 0.92 -14.71
C THR A 49 -14.19 2.06 -15.65
N LYS A 50 -12.99 2.65 -15.50
CA LYS A 50 -12.46 3.76 -16.31
C LYS A 50 -11.17 3.36 -17.05
N PRO A 51 -11.26 2.53 -18.10
CA PRO A 51 -10.10 1.89 -18.74
C PRO A 51 -9.16 2.84 -19.50
N ARG A 52 -9.55 4.12 -19.67
CA ARG A 52 -8.71 5.14 -20.32
C ARG A 52 -7.89 5.97 -19.33
N GLU A 53 -8.09 5.78 -18.04
CA GLU A 53 -7.36 6.50 -17.00
C GLU A 53 -6.11 5.73 -16.57
N GLN A 54 -5.07 6.46 -16.19
CA GLN A 54 -3.87 5.89 -15.59
C GLN A 54 -3.99 5.99 -14.07
N TRP A 55 -3.68 4.90 -13.37
CA TRP A 55 -3.83 4.80 -11.93
C TRP A 55 -2.45 4.73 -11.27
N LEU A 56 -2.14 5.72 -10.44
CA LEU A 56 -0.91 5.74 -9.65
C LEU A 56 -1.14 5.03 -8.32
N LEU A 57 -0.29 4.05 -8.01
CA LEU A 57 -0.26 3.42 -6.69
C LEU A 57 0.78 4.11 -5.83
N VAL A 58 0.33 4.89 -4.84
CA VAL A 58 1.21 5.61 -3.91
C VAL A 58 1.26 4.87 -2.58
N THR A 59 2.45 4.42 -2.17
CA THR A 59 2.71 3.85 -0.84
C THR A 59 4.21 3.92 -0.51
N SER A 60 4.58 3.58 0.72
CA SER A 60 6.00 3.53 1.12
C SER A 60 6.81 2.58 0.24
N ALA A 61 8.06 2.94 -0.03
CA ALA A 61 8.95 2.20 -0.92
C ALA A 61 9.20 0.77 -0.43
N SER A 62 9.25 0.57 0.89
CA SER A 62 9.36 -0.76 1.51
C SER A 62 8.12 -1.63 1.28
N HIS A 63 6.92 -1.03 1.29
CA HIS A 63 5.66 -1.73 1.10
C HIS A 63 5.30 -1.94 -0.38
N MET A 64 5.91 -1.16 -1.26
CA MET A 64 5.57 -1.11 -2.68
C MET A 64 5.57 -2.48 -3.37
N PRO A 65 6.57 -3.36 -3.21
CA PRO A 65 6.57 -4.64 -3.90
C PRO A 65 5.34 -5.49 -3.57
N ARG A 66 4.95 -5.54 -2.30
CA ARG A 66 3.79 -6.33 -1.86
C ARG A 66 2.47 -5.74 -2.35
N ALA A 67 2.34 -4.42 -2.31
CA ALA A 67 1.18 -3.75 -2.86
C ALA A 67 1.05 -4.00 -4.37
N VAL A 68 2.11 -3.80 -5.14
CA VAL A 68 2.12 -4.06 -6.59
C VAL A 68 1.73 -5.51 -6.90
N ALA A 69 2.28 -6.48 -6.18
CA ALA A 69 1.96 -7.89 -6.35
C ALA A 69 0.45 -8.15 -6.18
N CYS A 70 -0.15 -7.59 -5.13
CA CYS A 70 -1.59 -7.69 -4.87
C CYS A 70 -2.46 -7.02 -5.95
N PHE A 71 -2.10 -5.80 -6.38
CA PHE A 71 -2.87 -5.09 -7.43
C PHE A 71 -2.77 -5.80 -8.78
N ARG A 72 -1.60 -6.34 -9.15
CA ARG A 72 -1.42 -7.10 -10.39
C ARG A 72 -2.16 -8.44 -10.35
N ALA A 73 -2.16 -9.15 -9.22
CA ALA A 73 -2.95 -10.37 -9.05
C ALA A 73 -4.46 -10.12 -9.22
N ALA A 74 -4.94 -8.92 -8.87
CA ALA A 74 -6.30 -8.46 -9.14
C ALA A 74 -6.54 -7.99 -10.60
N GLY A 75 -5.57 -8.18 -11.49
CA GLY A 75 -5.63 -7.76 -12.90
C GLY A 75 -5.53 -6.24 -13.11
N ALA A 76 -5.14 -5.48 -12.09
CA ALA A 76 -5.13 -4.03 -12.16
C ALA A 76 -3.92 -3.48 -12.92
N LYS A 77 -4.20 -2.53 -13.82
CA LYS A 77 -3.17 -1.73 -14.50
C LYS A 77 -2.86 -0.50 -13.65
N ILE A 78 -1.72 -0.52 -12.99
CA ILE A 78 -1.24 0.53 -12.09
C ILE A 78 0.18 0.97 -12.45
N ILE A 79 0.50 2.20 -12.12
CA ILE A 79 1.84 2.79 -12.22
C ILE A 79 2.35 2.95 -10.78
N PRO A 80 3.40 2.21 -10.37
CA PRO A 80 3.96 2.33 -9.03
C PRO A 80 4.58 3.71 -8.79
N TYR A 81 4.26 4.32 -7.65
CA TYR A 81 4.83 5.60 -7.24
C TYR A 81 5.32 5.52 -5.77
N PRO A 82 6.49 4.91 -5.54
CA PRO A 82 7.02 4.69 -4.20
C PRO A 82 7.47 6.00 -3.54
N VAL A 83 7.13 6.14 -2.26
CA VAL A 83 7.49 7.29 -1.41
C VAL A 83 8.14 6.80 -0.10
N ASP A 84 8.51 7.68 0.83
CA ASP A 84 9.11 7.30 2.14
C ASP A 84 10.32 6.33 2.02
N TYR A 85 11.26 6.66 1.14
CA TYR A 85 12.49 5.87 0.99
C TYR A 85 13.34 5.94 2.27
N ARG A 86 13.62 4.78 2.86
CA ARG A 86 14.44 4.67 4.07
C ARG A 86 15.90 4.30 3.82
N THR A 87 16.23 3.92 2.58
CA THR A 87 17.60 3.59 2.16
C THR A 87 17.95 4.31 0.86
N ARG A 88 19.25 4.53 0.64
CA ARG A 88 19.83 5.10 -0.58
C ARG A 88 20.39 4.01 -1.50
N GLY A 89 19.79 2.82 -1.44
CA GLY A 89 20.25 1.65 -2.19
C GLY A 89 21.54 1.05 -1.62
N SER A 90 22.41 0.54 -2.51
CA SER A 90 23.59 -0.24 -2.12
C SER A 90 24.63 0.54 -1.31
N ALA A 91 24.61 1.87 -1.40
CA ALA A 91 25.49 2.74 -0.62
C ALA A 91 25.30 2.59 0.89
N ASP A 92 24.10 2.25 1.35
CA ASP A 92 23.80 2.14 2.77
C ASP A 92 24.23 0.78 3.37
N LEU A 93 24.54 -0.25 2.55
CA LEU A 93 25.02 -1.54 3.06
C LEU A 93 26.34 -1.43 3.83
N ARG A 94 27.16 -0.43 3.51
CA ARG A 94 28.48 -0.21 4.13
C ARG A 94 28.45 0.89 5.19
N ARG A 95 27.29 1.50 5.45
CA ARG A 95 27.18 2.60 6.41
C ARG A 95 26.80 2.07 7.78
N PRO A 96 27.46 2.55 8.85
CA PRO A 96 27.02 2.25 10.20
C PRO A 96 25.64 2.86 10.44
N VAL A 97 24.79 2.12 11.15
CA VAL A 97 23.50 2.64 11.60
C VAL A 97 23.72 3.79 12.57
N ALA A 98 22.89 4.83 12.49
CA ALA A 98 23.00 6.00 13.37
C ALA A 98 22.82 5.62 14.85
N THR A 99 21.92 4.67 15.14
CA THR A 99 21.74 4.05 16.44
C THR A 99 21.35 2.59 16.28
N ILE A 100 21.58 1.76 17.30
CA ILE A 100 21.13 0.36 17.32
C ILE A 100 19.60 0.29 17.18
N ALA A 101 18.88 1.18 17.87
CA ALA A 101 17.42 1.24 17.79
C ALA A 101 16.92 1.52 16.36
N ALA A 102 17.55 2.45 15.64
CA ALA A 102 17.20 2.74 14.25
C ALA A 102 17.48 1.53 13.35
N GLY A 103 18.63 0.86 13.54
CA GLY A 103 18.96 -0.36 12.80
C GLY A 103 17.95 -1.48 13.02
N LEU A 104 17.55 -1.73 14.27
CA LEU A 104 16.54 -2.72 14.61
C LEU A 104 15.18 -2.40 13.99
N ALA A 105 14.74 -1.13 14.03
CA ALA A 105 13.49 -0.72 13.42
C ALA A 105 13.48 -0.90 11.88
N THR A 106 14.60 -0.62 11.21
CA THR A 106 14.74 -0.88 9.77
C THR A 106 14.72 -2.38 9.46
N SER A 107 15.41 -3.18 10.26
CA SER A 107 15.44 -4.65 10.11
C SER A 107 14.08 -5.30 10.36
N ASP A 108 13.34 -4.85 11.37
CA ASP A 108 11.99 -5.32 11.68
C ASP A 108 11.03 -5.04 10.51
N LEU A 109 11.03 -3.81 9.98
CA LEU A 109 10.26 -3.46 8.79
C LEU A 109 10.63 -4.32 7.57
N ALA A 110 11.93 -4.50 7.33
CA ALA A 110 12.40 -5.33 6.22
C ALA A 110 11.91 -6.78 6.39
N ALA A 111 12.08 -7.37 7.57
CA ALA A 111 11.62 -8.72 7.87
C ALA A 111 10.11 -8.86 7.69
N HIS A 112 9.32 -7.87 8.14
CA HIS A 112 7.87 -7.84 7.95
C HIS A 112 7.47 -7.87 6.48
N GLU A 113 8.10 -7.05 5.63
CA GLU A 113 7.77 -6.98 4.21
C GLU A 113 8.23 -8.22 3.44
N TRP A 114 9.43 -8.73 3.72
CA TRP A 114 9.91 -9.99 3.14
C TRP A 114 9.02 -11.18 3.51
N LEU A 115 8.65 -11.28 4.79
CA LEU A 115 7.75 -12.34 5.26
C LEU A 115 6.37 -12.19 4.61
N GLY A 116 5.85 -10.97 4.48
CA GLY A 116 4.61 -10.68 3.78
C GLY A 116 4.61 -11.18 2.34
N LEU A 117 5.68 -10.90 1.58
CA LEU A 117 5.83 -11.39 0.19
C LEU A 117 5.87 -12.93 0.13
N LEU A 118 6.65 -13.56 1.01
CA LEU A 118 6.76 -15.02 1.04
C LEU A 118 5.45 -15.70 1.40
N ILE A 119 4.75 -15.20 2.44
CA ILE A 119 3.46 -15.74 2.88
C ILE A 119 2.42 -15.55 1.77
N TYR A 120 2.35 -14.39 1.15
CA TYR A 120 1.33 -14.11 0.13
C TYR A 120 1.56 -14.97 -1.11
N ARG A 121 2.82 -15.19 -1.50
CA ARG A 121 3.18 -16.13 -2.55
C ARG A 121 2.83 -17.58 -2.18
N ALA A 122 3.16 -18.01 -0.96
CA ALA A 122 2.88 -19.36 -0.49
C ALA A 122 1.38 -19.67 -0.38
N LEU A 123 0.57 -18.68 0.00
CA LEU A 123 -0.89 -18.78 0.08
C LEU A 123 -1.58 -18.59 -1.28
N GLY A 124 -0.85 -18.31 -2.35
CA GLY A 124 -1.42 -18.08 -3.69
C GLY A 124 -2.18 -16.77 -3.83
N LEU A 125 -1.94 -15.79 -2.95
CA LEU A 125 -2.55 -14.46 -3.03
C LEU A 125 -1.88 -13.58 -4.10
N THR A 126 -0.65 -13.90 -4.49
CA THR A 126 0.14 -13.15 -5.47
C THR A 126 0.94 -14.07 -6.39
N ASP A 127 1.02 -13.73 -7.68
CA ASP A 127 1.75 -14.51 -8.69
C ASP A 127 3.26 -14.22 -8.71
N GLU A 128 3.65 -13.01 -8.31
CA GLU A 128 5.04 -12.53 -8.27
C GLU A 128 5.56 -12.56 -6.83
N LEU A 129 6.79 -13.04 -6.62
CA LEU A 129 7.42 -12.98 -5.29
C LEU A 129 7.98 -11.59 -4.99
N PHE A 130 8.59 -10.97 -6.00
CA PHE A 130 9.17 -9.64 -5.88
C PHE A 130 8.94 -8.89 -7.20
N PRO A 131 7.80 -8.21 -7.37
CA PRO A 131 7.51 -7.51 -8.60
C PRO A 131 8.43 -6.30 -8.75
N ALA A 132 8.90 -6.07 -9.97
CA ALA A 132 9.52 -4.80 -10.31
C ALA A 132 8.47 -3.68 -10.22
N ALA A 133 8.85 -2.58 -9.57
CA ALA A 133 8.12 -1.32 -9.61
C ALA A 133 8.19 -0.71 -11.02
#